data_AF-A0A2V6IF34-F1
#
_entry.id   AF-A0A2V6IF34-F1
#
_cell.length_a   1.000
_cell.length_b   1.000
_cell.length_c   1.000
_cell.angle_alpha   90.00
_cell.angle_beta   90.00
_cell.angle_gamma   90.00
#
_symmetry.space_group_name_H-M   'P 1'
#
loop_
_entity.id
_entity.type
_entity.pdbx_description
1 polymer ?
#
loop_
_entity_poly.entity_id
_entity_poly.type
_entity_poly.pdbx_seq_one_letter_code
_entity_poly.pdbx_strand_id
1 'polypeptide(L)' 'MKSKELRLQHAFQLRTYTARQFRRLLDSVPSLEPCDVYDFRYDIAKPFAPNNEMAYSVFVLRRRRHLS' A
#
# COMPACT_ATOMS: atom_id res chain seq x y z
N MET A 1 0.25 48.91 -6.35
CA MET A 1 1.39 48.06 -5.94
C MET A 1 1.07 46.62 -6.35
N LYS A 2 1.78 46.01 -7.31
CA LYS A 2 1.50 44.61 -7.72
C LYS A 2 2.14 43.65 -6.70
N SER A 3 1.35 42.75 -6.13
CA SER A 3 1.84 41.68 -5.24
C SER A 3 2.76 40.73 -6.03
N LYS A 4 3.90 40.32 -5.45
CA LYS A 4 4.74 39.26 -6.00
C LYS A 4 4.14 37.92 -5.59
N GLU A 5 3.68 37.12 -6.56
CA GLU A 5 3.30 35.73 -6.32
C GLU A 5 4.54 34.88 -6.00
N LEU A 6 4.53 34.21 -4.85
CA LEU A 6 5.46 33.13 -4.54
C LEU A 6 4.83 31.82 -5.02
N ARG A 7 5.45 31.17 -6.01
CA ARG A 7 5.05 29.83 -6.48
C ARG A 7 6.01 28.79 -5.95
N LEU A 8 5.50 27.88 -5.12
CA LEU A 8 6.25 26.75 -4.58
C LEU A 8 5.92 25.49 -5.39
N GLN A 9 6.94 24.74 -5.78
CA GLN A 9 6.79 23.45 -6.44
C GLN A 9 7.52 22.39 -5.62
N HIS A 10 6.85 21.26 -5.37
CA HIS A 10 7.45 20.06 -4.80
C HIS A 10 7.22 18.87 -5.73
N ALA A 11 8.23 18.00 -5.81
CA ALA A 11 8.15 16.72 -6.49
C ALA A 11 8.35 15.60 -5.47
N PHE A 12 7.40 14.68 -5.39
CA PHE A 12 7.50 13.48 -4.57
C PHE A 12 7.66 12.27 -5.49
N GLN A 13 8.76 11.55 -5.33
CA GLN A 13 8.96 10.28 -6.04
C GLN A 13 8.41 9.16 -5.17
N LEU A 14 7.25 8.62 -5.58
CA LEU A 14 6.64 7.45 -4.95
C LEU A 14 6.89 6.23 -5.82
N ARG A 15 7.33 5.13 -5.20
CA ARG A 15 7.31 3.83 -5.85
C ARG A 15 5.91 3.23 -5.70
N THR A 16 5.18 3.16 -6.80
CA THR A 16 3.88 2.51 -6.86
C THR A 16 4.05 1.06 -7.32
N TYR A 17 3.11 0.21 -6.92
CA TYR A 17 3.07 -1.18 -7.30
C TYR A 17 1.67 -1.52 -7.78
N THR A 18 1.58 -2.25 -8.89
CA THR A 18 0.37 -3.03 -9.20
C THR A 18 0.18 -4.14 -8.17
N ALA A 19 -1.05 -4.63 -8.01
CA ALA A 19 -1.35 -5.75 -7.12
C ALA A 19 -0.46 -6.99 -7.42
N ARG A 20 -0.16 -7.23 -8.70
CA ARG A 20 0.73 -8.32 -9.13
C ARG A 20 2.19 -8.09 -8.71
N GLN A 21 2.71 -6.87 -8.86
CA GLN A 21 4.07 -6.55 -8.42
C GLN A 21 4.21 -6.63 -6.91
N PHE A 22 3.22 -6.13 -6.17
CA PHE A 22 3.21 -6.24 -4.71
C PHE A 22 3.14 -7.69 -4.24
N ARG A 23 2.33 -8.55 -4.89
CA ARG A 23 2.28 -9.98 -4.57
C ARG A 23 3.64 -10.66 -4.77
N ARG A 24 4.33 -10.39 -5.88
CA ARG A 24 5.70 -10.90 -6.10
C ARG A 24 6.71 -10.43 -5.05
N LEU A 25 6.55 -9.19 -4.57
CA LEU A 25 7.39 -8.68 -3.47
C LEU A 25 7.12 -9.45 -2.17
N LEU A 26 5.86 -9.68 -1.82
CA LEU A 26 5.50 -10.50 -0.67
C LEU A 26 6.02 -11.95 -0.80
N ASP A 27 5.94 -12.55 -1.98
CA ASP A 27 6.43 -13.90 -2.24
C ASP A 27 7.96 -14.02 -1.97
N SER A 28 8.70 -12.93 -2.10
CA SER A 28 10.14 -12.88 -1.75
C SER A 28 10.43 -12.85 -0.24
N VAL A 29 9.42 -12.69 0.60
CA VAL A 29 9.53 -12.63 2.07
C VAL A 29 8.69 -13.74 2.71
N PRO A 30 9.13 -15.01 2.65
CA PRO A 30 8.31 -16.17 3.02
C PRO A 30 7.93 -16.24 4.51
N SER A 31 8.56 -15.42 5.37
CA SER A 31 8.21 -15.29 6.78
C SER A 31 6.94 -14.46 7.01
N LEU A 32 6.42 -13.78 5.99
CA LEU A 32 5.20 -12.98 6.07
C LEU A 32 4.11 -13.64 5.22
N GLU A 33 2.88 -13.58 5.71
CA GLU A 33 1.70 -14.01 4.98
C GLU A 33 0.61 -12.93 5.04
N PRO A 34 -0.06 -12.64 3.92
CA PRO A 34 -1.16 -11.69 3.89
C PRO A 34 -2.40 -12.31 4.56
N CYS A 35 -3.00 -11.57 5.49
CA CYS A 35 -4.22 -11.95 6.19
C CYS A 35 -5.43 -11.24 5.60
N ASP A 36 -5.36 -9.91 5.54
CA ASP A 36 -6.45 -9.06 5.08
C ASP A 36 -5.91 -7.86 4.31
N VAL A 37 -6.78 -7.27 3.49
CA VAL A 37 -6.47 -6.06 2.72
C VAL A 37 -7.63 -5.09 2.81
N TYR A 38 -7.29 -3.82 3.03
CA TYR A 38 -8.26 -2.75 3.20
C TYR A 38 -7.95 -1.58 2.28
N ASP A 39 -8.97 -0.80 1.98
CA ASP A 39 -8.83 0.50 1.34
C ASP A 39 -8.64 1.60 2.38
N PHE A 40 -8.67 2.84 1.93
CA PHE A 40 -8.53 4.03 2.78
C PHE A 40 -9.59 4.20 3.87
N ARG A 41 -10.69 3.45 3.83
CA ARG A 41 -11.78 3.52 4.80
C ARG A 41 -11.53 2.64 6.01
N TYR A 42 -10.60 1.67 5.90
CA TYR A 42 -10.23 0.76 6.98
C TYR A 42 -11.43 0.05 7.63
N ASP A 43 -12.49 -0.25 6.86
CA ASP A 43 -13.67 -0.94 7.37
C ASP A 43 -13.34 -2.42 7.62
N ILE A 44 -13.13 -2.77 8.89
CA ILE A 44 -12.77 -4.12 9.34
C ILE A 44 -13.85 -5.14 8.96
N ALA A 45 -15.12 -4.71 8.84
CA ALA A 45 -16.21 -5.60 8.45
C ALA A 45 -16.23 -5.92 6.94
N LYS A 46 -15.42 -5.22 6.14
CA LYS A 46 -15.43 -5.31 4.67
C LYS A 46 -14.00 -5.38 4.10
N PRO A 47 -13.30 -6.51 4.27
CA PRO A 47 -12.03 -6.73 3.61
C PRO A 47 -12.20 -6.71 2.08
N PHE A 48 -11.17 -6.22 1.39
CA PHE A 48 -11.15 -6.03 -0.05
C PHE A 48 -10.24 -7.05 -0.73
N ALA A 49 -10.59 -7.46 -1.95
CA ALA A 49 -9.65 -8.15 -2.81
C ALA A 49 -8.67 -7.13 -3.42
N PRO A 50 -7.35 -7.38 -3.40
CA PRO A 50 -6.38 -6.49 -4.05
C PRO A 50 -6.66 -6.33 -5.53
N ASN A 51 -6.95 -5.11 -5.98
CA ASN A 51 -7.08 -4.74 -7.38
C ASN A 51 -6.18 -3.52 -7.70
N ASN A 52 -6.19 -3.06 -8.96
CA ASN A 52 -5.41 -1.90 -9.39
C ASN A 52 -6.24 -0.60 -9.45
N GLU A 53 -7.46 -0.62 -8.91
CA GLU A 53 -8.40 0.52 -9.00
C GLU A 53 -8.27 1.46 -7.79
N MET A 54 -7.57 1.01 -6.76
CA MET A 54 -7.40 1.75 -5.51
C MET A 54 -6.15 2.63 -5.56
N ALA A 55 -6.27 3.87 -5.07
CA ALA A 55 -5.14 4.80 -4.95
C ALA A 55 -4.08 4.31 -3.94
N TYR A 56 -4.52 3.62 -2.88
CA TYR A 56 -3.67 2.98 -1.88
C TYR A 56 -4.42 1.83 -1.19
N SER A 57 -3.67 0.84 -0.76
CA SER A 57 -4.19 -0.34 -0.06
C SER A 57 -3.37 -0.63 1.19
N VAL A 58 -4.03 -1.12 2.22
CA VAL A 58 -3.40 -1.48 3.49
C VAL A 58 -3.45 -2.99 3.66
N PHE A 59 -2.28 -3.61 3.75
CA PHE A 59 -2.12 -5.04 3.88
C PHE A 59 -1.83 -5.40 5.33
N VAL A 60 -2.65 -6.23 5.94
CA VAL A 60 -2.37 -6.85 7.23
C VAL A 60 -1.59 -8.13 6.98
N LEU A 61 -0.39 -8.23 7.54
CA LEU A 61 0.49 -9.37 7.36
C LEU A 61 0.73 -10.06 8.71
N ARG A 62 0.59 -11.38 8.77
CA ARG A 62 1.02 -12.19 9.91
C ARG A 62 2.43 -12.68 9.69
N ARG A 63 3.24 -12.65 10.75
CA ARG A 63 4.54 -13.31 10.75
C ARG A 63 4.34 -14.80 10.99
N ARG A 64 4.84 -15.63 10.07
CA ARG A 64 4.88 -17.08 10.27
C ARG A 64 5.78 -17.41 11.45
N ARG A 65 5.28 -18.21 12.38
CA ARG A 65 6.14 -18.80 13.43
C ARG A 65 6.82 -20.00 12.80
N HIS A 66 8.15 -20.00 12.79
CA HIS A 66 8.90 -21.22 12.52
C HIS A 66 8.65 -22.16 13.70
N LEU A 67 8.10 -23.35 13.44
CA LEU A 67 8.14 -24.44 14.42
C LEU A 67 9.61 -24.88 14.48
N SER A 68 10.29 -24.48 15.55
CA SER A 68 11.57 -25.05 15.98
C SER A 68 11.38 -26.47 16.49
#